data_AF-A0AA51UKM5-F1
#
_entry.id   AF-A0AA51UKM5-F1
#
_cell.length_a   1.000
_cell.length_b   1.000
_cell.length_c   1.000
_cell.angle_alpha   90.00
_cell.angle_beta   90.00
_cell.angle_gamma   90.00
#
_symmetry.space_group_name_H-M   'P 1'
#
loop_
_entity.id
_entity.type
_entity.pdbx_description
1 polymer ?
#
loop_
_entity_poly.entity_id
_entity_poly.type
_entity_poly.pdbx_seq_one_letter_code
_entity_poly.pdbx_strand_id
1 'polypeptide(L)'
;MGSSSIDEKILIRRSDTLIADGNYEEAIFYLDMILMEKPDDEEALSMKGLAFCLKGETDRGLDILEEALSIDPFSKKVLIIFADACLHSSMPEKSLEILDRAISYYPDDDGFLMLKATILGAMKRNVMDSYLN
;
A
#
# COMPACT_ATOMS: atom_id res chain seq x y z
N MET A 1 -7.33 3.00 30.55
CA MET A 1 -6.44 2.69 29.41
C MET A 1 -7.14 1.91 28.27
N GLY A 2 -8.48 1.90 28.20
CA GLY A 2 -9.22 1.15 27.14
C GLY A 2 -9.80 2.02 26.01
N SER A 3 -9.65 3.34 26.07
CA SER A 3 -10.23 4.29 25.09
C SER A 3 -9.38 4.42 23.83
N SER A 4 -8.05 4.52 23.95
CA SER A 4 -7.13 4.74 22.80
C SER A 4 -7.30 3.72 21.68
N SER A 5 -7.40 2.43 22.00
CA SER A 5 -7.49 1.37 20.98
C SER A 5 -8.83 1.33 20.23
N ILE A 6 -9.92 1.78 20.86
CA ILE A 6 -11.23 1.86 20.21
C ILE A 6 -11.25 3.08 19.28
N ASP A 7 -10.69 4.20 19.74
CA ASP A 7 -10.61 5.44 18.97
C ASP A 7 -9.72 5.25 17.72
N GLU A 8 -8.56 4.60 17.84
CA GLU A 8 -7.67 4.26 16.70
C GLU A 8 -8.38 3.42 15.64
N LYS A 9 -9.06 2.35 16.04
CA LYS A 9 -9.78 1.48 15.08
C LYS A 9 -10.90 2.20 14.35
N ILE A 10 -11.56 3.15 15.02
CA ILE A 10 -12.59 3.98 14.39
C ILE A 10 -11.94 4.92 13.37
N LEU A 11 -10.80 5.54 13.72
CA LEU A 11 -10.04 6.40 12.82
C LEU A 11 -9.54 5.62 11.60
N ILE A 12 -8.97 4.42 11.77
CA ILE A 12 -8.55 3.53 10.69
C ILE A 12 -9.71 3.24 9.73
N ARG A 13 -10.85 2.76 10.24
CA ARG A 13 -12.01 2.43 9.39
C ARG A 13 -12.56 3.65 8.66
N ARG A 14 -12.50 4.82 9.30
CA ARG A 14 -12.90 6.07 8.66
C ARG A 14 -11.92 6.47 7.56
N SER A 15 -10.62 6.38 7.80
CA SER A 15 -9.59 6.65 6.79
C SER A 15 -9.72 5.71 5.60
N ASP A 16 -9.99 4.43 5.82
CA ASP A 16 -10.23 3.44 4.75
C ASP A 16 -11.41 3.86 3.86
N THR A 17 -12.52 4.26 4.49
CA THR A 17 -13.71 4.75 3.77
C THR A 17 -13.40 6.02 2.98
N LEU A 18 -12.66 6.95 3.58
CA LEU A 18 -12.27 8.19 2.92
C LEU A 18 -11.33 7.95 1.73
N ILE A 19 -10.40 6.99 1.84
CA ILE A 19 -9.54 6.58 0.72
C ILE A 19 -10.40 6.02 -0.42
N ALA A 20 -11.34 5.13 -0.10
CA ALA A 20 -12.26 4.57 -1.10
C ALA A 20 -13.13 5.63 -1.78
N ASP A 21 -13.52 6.68 -1.06
CA ASP A 21 -14.29 7.81 -1.57
C ASP A 21 -13.45 8.86 -2.32
N GLY A 22 -12.11 8.71 -2.33
CA GLY A 22 -11.19 9.67 -2.96
C GLY A 22 -10.86 10.90 -2.11
N ASN A 23 -11.28 10.93 -0.85
CA ASN A 23 -11.03 12.01 0.11
C ASN A 23 -9.68 11.83 0.82
N TYR A 24 -8.59 11.85 0.06
CA TYR A 24 -7.27 11.45 0.53
C TYR A 24 -6.71 12.37 1.62
N GLU A 25 -6.90 13.68 1.53
CA GLU A 25 -6.42 14.64 2.54
C GLU A 25 -7.05 14.39 3.91
N GLU A 26 -8.36 14.14 3.97
CA GLU A 26 -9.05 13.84 5.22
C GLU A 26 -8.60 12.49 5.78
N ALA A 27 -8.40 11.48 4.93
CA ALA A 27 -7.85 10.20 5.35
C ALA A 27 -6.48 10.36 5.99
N ILE A 28 -5.57 11.11 5.33
CA ILE A 28 -4.23 11.41 5.83
C ILE A 28 -4.29 12.14 7.18
N PHE A 29 -5.19 13.12 7.34
CA PHE A 29 -5.37 13.83 8.61
C PHE A 29 -5.71 12.88 9.77
N TYR A 30 -6.64 11.94 9.57
CA TYR A 30 -6.98 10.98 10.62
C TYR A 30 -5.87 9.96 10.89
N LEU A 31 -5.11 9.59 9.87
CA LEU A 31 -3.95 8.71 10.02
C LEU A 31 -2.82 9.43 10.78
N ASP A 32 -2.60 10.72 10.52
CA ASP A 32 -1.65 11.54 11.26
C ASP A 32 -1.99 11.67 12.75
N MET A 33 -3.28 11.70 13.09
CA MET A 33 -3.71 11.67 14.50
C MET A 33 -3.31 10.36 15.20
N ILE A 34 -3.38 9.22 14.52
CA ILE A 34 -2.92 7.93 15.06
C ILE A 34 -1.41 7.96 15.21
N LEU A 35 -0.70 8.41 14.18
CA LEU A 35 0.76 8.43 14.14
C LEU A 35 1.39 9.43 15.12
N MET A 36 0.64 10.44 15.56
CA MET A 36 1.07 11.36 16.62
C MET A 36 1.23 10.65 17.97
N GLU A 37 0.37 9.67 18.26
CA GLU A 37 0.42 8.86 19.48
C GLU A 37 1.26 7.59 19.31
N LYS A 38 1.24 7.01 18.11
CA LYS A 38 1.95 5.78 17.73
C LYS A 38 2.69 5.94 16.40
N PRO A 39 3.89 6.54 16.42
CA PRO A 39 4.64 6.82 15.20
C PRO A 39 4.98 5.57 14.38
N ASP A 40 5.02 4.40 15.02
CA ASP A 40 5.32 3.10 14.45
C ASP A 40 4.07 2.23 14.21
N ASP A 41 2.87 2.82 14.17
CA ASP A 41 1.66 2.07 13.82
C ASP A 41 1.68 1.70 12.34
N GLU A 42 2.04 0.44 12.07
CA GLU A 42 2.21 -0.13 10.73
C GLU A 42 0.94 -0.01 9.87
N GLU A 43 -0.23 -0.18 10.46
CA GLU A 43 -1.52 -0.07 9.76
C GLU A 43 -1.77 1.39 9.34
N ALA A 44 -1.53 2.35 10.24
CA ALA A 44 -1.67 3.76 9.92
C ALA A 44 -0.64 4.24 8.88
N LEU A 45 0.62 3.83 9.00
CA LEU A 45 1.67 4.16 8.03
C LEU A 45 1.34 3.60 6.63
N SER A 46 0.98 2.32 6.53
CA SER A 46 0.67 1.70 5.24
C SER A 46 -0.54 2.34 4.55
N MET A 47 -1.61 2.64 5.30
CA MET A 47 -2.76 3.36 4.75
C MET A 47 -2.43 4.79 4.34
N LYS A 48 -1.55 5.47 5.08
CA LYS A 48 -1.13 6.85 4.76
C LYS A 48 -0.29 6.88 3.50
N GLY A 49 0.63 5.93 3.36
CA GLY A 49 1.43 5.76 2.16
C GLY A 49 0.58 5.49 0.91
N LEU A 50 -0.42 4.60 1.03
CA LEU A 50 -1.40 4.36 -0.02
C LEU A 50 -2.19 5.63 -0.38
N ALA A 51 -2.69 6.36 0.61
CA ALA A 51 -3.44 7.60 0.40
C ALA A 51 -2.62 8.66 -0.34
N PHE A 52 -1.33 8.83 0.00
CA PHE A 52 -0.44 9.74 -0.74
C PHE A 52 -0.22 9.29 -2.20
N CYS A 53 -0.05 7.99 -2.45
CA CYS A 53 0.10 7.47 -3.81
C CYS A 53 -1.16 7.73 -4.64
N LEU A 54 -2.34 7.44 -4.09
CA LEU A 54 -3.64 7.67 -4.75
C LEU A 54 -3.94 9.16 -4.98
N LYS A 55 -3.45 10.04 -4.09
CA LYS A 55 -3.49 11.49 -4.27
C LYS A 55 -2.55 12.00 -5.38
N GLY A 56 -1.59 11.18 -5.83
CA GLY A 56 -0.59 11.53 -6.84
C GLY A 56 0.74 12.01 -6.25
N GLU A 57 0.87 12.11 -4.93
CA GLU A 57 2.14 12.36 -4.22
C GLU A 57 2.93 11.05 -4.07
N THR A 58 3.25 10.42 -5.20
CA THR A 58 3.80 9.05 -5.24
C THR A 58 5.09 8.92 -4.43
N ASP A 59 6.08 9.78 -4.64
CA ASP A 59 7.38 9.67 -3.95
C ASP A 59 7.21 9.63 -2.43
N ARG A 60 6.37 10.53 -1.89
CA ARG A 60 6.08 10.62 -0.46
C ARG A 60 5.33 9.39 0.04
N GLY A 61 4.38 8.88 -0.75
CA GLY A 61 3.64 7.67 -0.38
C GLY A 61 4.53 6.44 -0.32
N LEU A 62 5.46 6.30 -1.28
CA LEU A 62 6.43 5.20 -1.29
C LEU A 62 7.44 5.30 -0.15
N ASP A 63 7.90 6.50 0.20
CA ASP A 63 8.79 6.70 1.36
C ASP A 63 8.13 6.23 2.66
N ILE A 64 6.84 6.54 2.85
CA ILE A 64 6.06 6.11 4.02
C ILE A 64 5.83 4.59 4.02
N LEU A 65 5.66 3.97 2.85
CA LEU A 65 5.52 2.52 2.75
C LEU A 65 6.83 1.79 3.05
N GLU A 66 7.98 2.35 2.66
CA GLU A 66 9.29 1.84 3.08
C GLU A 66 9.50 2.01 4.59
N GLU A 67 9.03 3.12 5.18
CA GLU A 67 9.02 3.29 6.64
C GLU A 67 8.19 2.20 7.32
N ALA A 68 7.00 1.90 6.82
CA ALA A 68 6.17 0.80 7.33
C ALA A 68 6.89 -0.56 7.23
N LEU A 69 7.55 -0.87 6.11
CA LEU A 69 8.36 -2.09 5.95
C LEU A 69 9.63 -2.09 6.80
N SER A 70 10.13 -0.94 7.25
CA SER A 70 11.28 -0.89 8.15
C SER A 70 10.94 -1.38 9.57
N ILE A 71 9.66 -1.31 9.94
CA ILE A 71 9.12 -1.79 11.22
C ILE A 71 8.98 -3.31 11.18
N ASP A 72 8.27 -3.84 10.18
CA ASP A 72 8.20 -5.27 9.88
C ASP A 72 8.44 -5.53 8.39
N PRO A 73 9.66 -5.95 8.00
CA PRO A 73 9.99 -6.27 6.61
C PRO A 73 9.17 -7.43 6.03
N PHE A 74 8.56 -8.25 6.89
CA PHE A 74 7.79 -9.42 6.52
C PHE A 74 6.29 -9.16 6.52
N SER A 75 5.81 -7.97 6.85
CA SER A 75 4.37 -7.72 6.91
C SER A 75 3.70 -7.97 5.56
N LYS A 76 2.89 -9.04 5.49
CA LYS A 76 2.12 -9.37 4.29
C LYS A 76 1.20 -8.22 3.89
N LYS A 77 0.60 -7.55 4.87
CA LYS A 77 -0.33 -6.45 4.64
C LYS A 77 0.40 -5.28 3.98
N VAL A 78 1.54 -4.86 4.53
CA VAL A 78 2.31 -3.74 3.96
C VAL A 78 2.85 -4.10 2.58
N LEU A 79 3.36 -5.32 2.38
CA LEU A 79 3.85 -5.78 1.07
C LEU A 79 2.76 -5.72 0.00
N ILE A 80 1.52 -6.15 0.33
CA ILE A 80 0.38 -6.06 -0.58
C ILE A 80 0.02 -4.60 -0.88
N ILE A 81 -0.12 -3.77 0.16
CA ILE A 81 -0.46 -2.35 0.01
C ILE A 81 0.60 -1.61 -0.82
N PHE A 82 1.88 -1.91 -0.61
CA PHE A 82 2.97 -1.30 -1.35
C PHE A 82 2.91 -1.73 -2.82
N ALA A 83 2.79 -3.02 -3.09
CA ALA A 83 2.65 -3.51 -4.46
C ALA A 83 1.45 -2.85 -5.19
N ASP A 84 0.32 -2.69 -4.50
CA ASP A 84 -0.88 -2.03 -5.02
C ASP A 84 -0.67 -0.53 -5.26
N ALA A 85 -0.09 0.18 -4.30
CA ALA A 85 0.27 1.59 -4.44
C ALA A 85 1.19 1.84 -5.65
N CYS A 86 2.18 0.97 -5.88
CA CYS A 86 3.02 1.04 -7.07
C CYS A 86 2.22 0.88 -8.38
N LEU A 87 1.22 0.00 -8.43
CA LEU A 87 0.37 -0.15 -9.62
C LEU A 87 -0.47 1.10 -9.88
N HIS A 88 -1.09 1.66 -8.84
CA HIS A 88 -1.85 2.89 -8.92
C HIS A 88 -0.99 4.08 -9.37
N SER A 89 0.28 4.10 -8.99
CA SER A 89 1.27 5.09 -9.40
C SER A 89 1.93 4.81 -10.75
N SER A 90 1.42 3.87 -11.56
CA SER A 90 1.99 3.49 -12.87
C SER A 90 3.46 3.01 -12.80
N MET A 91 3.84 2.34 -11.72
CA MET A 91 5.16 1.75 -11.49
C MET A 91 5.09 0.21 -11.39
N PRO A 92 4.69 -0.50 -12.46
CA PRO A 92 4.51 -1.95 -12.41
C PRO A 92 5.83 -2.69 -12.16
N GLU A 93 6.97 -2.18 -12.60
CA GLU A 93 8.28 -2.80 -12.35
C GLU A 93 8.62 -2.82 -10.85
N LYS A 94 8.37 -1.70 -10.14
CA LYS A 94 8.59 -1.63 -8.69
C LYS A 94 7.59 -2.51 -7.94
N SER A 95 6.34 -2.58 -8.40
CA SER A 95 5.35 -3.51 -7.85
C SER A 95 5.83 -4.97 -7.93
N LEU A 96 6.41 -5.37 -9.08
CA LEU A 96 6.98 -6.71 -9.25
C LEU A 96 8.18 -6.97 -8.34
N GLU A 97 9.04 -5.97 -8.09
CA GLU A 97 10.16 -6.07 -7.14
C GLU A 97 9.67 -6.32 -5.71
N ILE A 98 8.64 -5.59 -5.27
CA ILE A 98 8.02 -5.79 -3.95
C ILE A 98 7.40 -7.18 -3.84
N LEU A 99 6.72 -7.65 -4.89
CA LEU A 99 6.17 -9.00 -4.94
C LEU A 99 7.26 -10.08 -4.94
N ASP A 100 8.40 -9.84 -5.60
CA ASP A 100 9.54 -10.74 -5.56
C ASP A 100 10.12 -10.87 -4.16
N ARG A 101 10.23 -9.75 -3.43
CA ARG A 101 10.58 -9.77 -1.99
C ARG A 101 9.55 -10.59 -1.20
N ALA A 102 8.26 -10.35 -1.42
CA ALA A 102 7.20 -11.07 -0.72
C ALA A 102 7.23 -12.59 -0.98
N ILE A 103 7.44 -13.02 -2.23
CA ILE A 103 7.58 -14.44 -2.61
C ILE A 103 8.83 -15.05 -1.96
N SER A 104 9.92 -14.30 -1.83
CA SER A 104 11.13 -14.78 -1.14
C SER A 104 10.90 -15.06 0.35
N TYR A 105 10.03 -14.27 0.99
CA TYR A 105 9.66 -14.46 2.39
C TYR A 105 8.58 -15.53 2.56
N TYR A 106 7.69 -15.67 1.58
CA TYR A 106 6.52 -16.53 1.62
C TYR A 106 6.42 -17.41 0.37
N PRO A 107 7.33 -18.37 0.17
CA PRO A 107 7.37 -19.18 -1.05
C PRO A 107 6.15 -20.09 -1.24
N ASP A 108 5.45 -20.42 -0.15
CA ASP A 108 4.25 -21.26 -0.16
C ASP A 108 2.94 -20.45 -0.19
N ASP A 109 3.03 -19.11 -0.26
CA ASP A 109 1.86 -18.25 -0.37
C ASP A 109 1.55 -17.95 -1.84
N ASP A 110 0.63 -18.75 -2.39
CA ASP A 110 0.16 -18.62 -3.77
C ASP A 110 -0.45 -17.23 -4.06
N GLY A 111 -0.87 -16.48 -3.04
CA GLY A 111 -1.45 -15.14 -3.20
C GLY A 111 -0.48 -14.17 -3.88
N PHE A 112 0.78 -14.14 -3.46
CA PHE A 112 1.77 -13.26 -4.07
C PHE A 112 2.11 -13.68 -5.51
N LEU A 113 2.15 -14.99 -5.79
CA LEU A 113 2.35 -15.52 -7.14
C LEU A 113 1.19 -15.12 -8.07
N MET A 114 -0.06 -15.21 -7.58
CA MET A 114 -1.25 -14.80 -8.33
C MET A 114 -1.26 -13.31 -8.63
N LEU A 115 -0.93 -12.46 -7.66
CA LEU A 115 -0.80 -11.01 -7.89
C LEU A 115 0.27 -10.73 -8.95
N LYS A 116 1.45 -11.33 -8.83
CA LYS A 116 2.55 -11.17 -9.79
C LYS A 116 2.15 -11.59 -11.21
N ALA A 117 1.50 -12.76 -11.33
CA ALA A 117 1.03 -13.28 -12.62
C ALA A 117 0.00 -12.34 -13.28
N THR A 118 -0.90 -11.76 -12.47
CA THR A 118 -1.92 -10.81 -12.94
C THR A 118 -1.27 -9.55 -13.54
N ILE A 119 -0.28 -8.98 -12.85
CA ILE A 119 0.46 -7.79 -13.31
C ILE A 119 1.22 -8.09 -14.61
N LEU A 120 1.95 -9.21 -14.66
CA LEU A 120 2.69 -9.62 -15.86
C LEU A 120 1.76 -9.86 -17.06
N GLY A 121 0.57 -10.41 -16.83
CA GLY A 121 -0.46 -10.59 -17.85
C GLY A 121 -0.95 -9.25 -18.41
N ALA A 122 -1.24 -8.29 -17.53
CA ALA A 122 -1.66 -6.94 -17.91
C ALA A 122 -0.57 -6.19 -18.70
N MET A 123 0.69 -6.28 -18.28
CA MET A 123 1.82 -5.66 -18.99
C MET A 123 1.99 -6.24 -20.40
N LYS A 124 1.97 -7.58 -20.55
CA LYS A 124 2.09 -8.21 -21.88
C LYS A 124 0.98 -7.77 -22.83
N ARG A 125 -0.25 -7.62 -22.34
CA ARG A 125 -1.38 -7.14 -23.15
C ARG A 125 -1.16 -5.70 -23.61
N ASN A 126 -0.79 -4.79 -22.70
CA ASN A 126 -0.54 -3.39 -23.04
C ASN A 126 0.60 -3.23 -24.06
N VAL A 127 1.64 -4.06 -23.97
CA VAL A 127 2.74 -4.07 -24.95
C VAL A 127 2.26 -4.55 -26.32
N MET A 128 1.37 -5.55 -26.41
CA MET A 128 0.83 -6.00 -27.69
C MET A 128 -0.07 -4.94 -28.34
N ASP A 129 -0.90 -4.26 -27.55
CA ASP A 129 -1.81 -3.21 -28.03
C ASP A 129 -1.05 -1.99 -28.57
N SER A 130 0.15 -1.69 -28.06
CA SER A 130 0.98 -0.58 -28.56
C SER A 130 1.66 -0.87 -29.91
N TYR A 131 1.77 -2.14 -30.32
CA TYR A 131 2.28 -2.53 -31.65
C TYR A 131 1.20 -2.59 -32.73
N LEU A 132 -0.08 -2.50 -32.36
CA LEU A 132 -1.22 -2.62 -33.28
C LEU A 132 -1.84 -1.28 -33.70
N ASN A 133 -1.30 -0.14 -33.24
CA ASN A 133 -1.67 1.22 -33.64
C ASN A 133 -0.52 1.92 -34.38
#